data_AF-A0A1M6AZW9-F1
#
_entry.id   AF-A0A1M6AZW9-F1
#
_cell.length_a   1.000
_cell.length_b   1.000
_cell.length_c   1.000
_cell.angle_alpha   90.00
_cell.angle_beta   90.00
_cell.angle_gamma   90.00
#
_symmetry.space_group_name_H-M   'P 1'
#
loop_
_entity.id
_entity.type
_entity.pdbx_description
1 polymer ?
#
loop_
_entity_poly.entity_id
_entity_poly.type
_entity_poly.pdbx_seq_one_letter_code
_entity_poly.pdbx_strand_id
1 'polypeptide(L)'
;MDPPATTKAAPDEKMDENDIILERQNLQLGCDEMQRITDDIIVPVFVRAAKALKRVNQHVEVVLMDCESPIDGTLYNVGVRCRIGQDKENAHRISIIADPSEFDFTYETTDPSGEVEAKHVFSYHEVIPYQLETRLEEFLKKHFPDTNYAAEIDEIDRMTASYEPPFRVQYDEEGNVSDVASTATIAEAIKMGSTFAHMFKSESKISIIDNKGSVLC
;
A
#
# COMPACT_ATOMS: atom_id res chain seq x y z
N MET A 1 38.80 -30.69 -35.20
CA MET A 1 38.23 -30.53 -33.86
C MET A 1 38.71 -29.19 -33.37
N ASP A 2 37.89 -28.16 -33.57
CA ASP A 2 38.19 -26.82 -33.09
C ASP A 2 37.87 -26.74 -31.59
N PRO A 3 38.67 -26.02 -30.78
CA PRO A 3 38.39 -25.84 -29.37
C PRO A 3 37.14 -24.97 -29.18
N PRO A 4 36.34 -25.21 -28.12
CA PRO A 4 35.13 -24.46 -27.87
C PRO A 4 35.45 -23.01 -27.52
N ALA A 5 34.69 -22.10 -28.13
CA ALA A 5 34.73 -20.68 -27.83
C ALA A 5 34.45 -20.44 -26.34
N THR A 6 35.40 -19.81 -25.66
CA THR A 6 35.24 -19.37 -24.28
C THR A 6 34.24 -18.21 -24.28
N THR A 7 33.04 -18.48 -23.77
CA THR A 7 32.07 -17.43 -23.42
C THR A 7 32.74 -16.50 -22.42
N LYS A 8 33.05 -15.27 -22.85
CA LYS A 8 33.45 -14.21 -21.92
C LYS A 8 32.32 -14.04 -20.91
N ALA A 9 32.58 -14.37 -19.66
CA ALA A 9 31.77 -13.90 -18.55
C ALA A 9 31.63 -12.39 -18.69
N ALA A 10 30.40 -11.88 -18.61
CA ALA A 10 30.14 -10.46 -18.52
C ALA A 10 30.96 -9.90 -17.34
N PRO A 11 31.58 -8.72 -17.48
CA PRO A 11 32.28 -8.12 -16.36
C PRO A 11 31.27 -7.85 -15.24
N ASP A 12 31.55 -8.35 -14.04
CA ASP A 12 30.92 -7.88 -12.81
C ASP A 12 31.16 -6.36 -12.77
N GLU A 13 30.11 -5.57 -13.06
CA GLU A 13 30.13 -4.14 -12.84
C GLU A 13 30.31 -3.94 -11.33
N LYS A 14 31.52 -3.54 -10.93
CA LYS A 14 31.77 -3.08 -9.57
C LYS A 14 30.90 -1.85 -9.35
N MET A 15 29.87 -1.97 -8.52
CA MET A 15 29.10 -0.83 -8.03
C MET A 15 30.06 0.25 -7.50
N ASP A 16 29.76 1.51 -7.81
CA ASP A 16 30.53 2.64 -7.29
C ASP A 16 30.41 2.68 -5.76
N GLU A 17 31.45 3.16 -5.06
CA GLU A 17 31.42 3.35 -3.61
C GLU A 17 30.26 4.28 -3.20
N ASN A 18 29.90 5.23 -4.07
CA ASN A 18 28.75 6.12 -3.88
C ASN A 18 27.41 5.37 -3.95
N ASP A 19 27.26 4.40 -4.86
CA ASP A 19 26.04 3.61 -5.01
C ASP A 19 25.81 2.74 -3.75
N ILE A 20 26.88 2.16 -3.21
CA ILE A 20 26.84 1.40 -1.96
C ILE A 20 26.41 2.28 -0.78
N ILE A 21 26.90 3.51 -0.70
CA ILE A 21 26.50 4.45 0.38
C ILE A 21 25.02 4.81 0.21
N LEU A 22 24.58 5.10 -1.02
CA LEU A 22 23.21 5.50 -1.30
C LEU A 22 22.21 4.37 -1.01
N GLU A 23 22.52 3.13 -1.42
CA GLU A 23 21.69 1.97 -1.12
C GLU A 23 21.54 1.73 0.38
N ARG A 24 22.64 1.88 1.15
CA ARG A 24 22.58 1.74 2.61
C ARG A 24 21.72 2.84 3.25
N GLN A 25 21.82 4.08 2.77
CA GLN A 25 20.96 5.16 3.25
C GLN A 25 19.49 4.91 2.93
N ASN A 26 19.19 4.46 1.71
CA ASN A 26 17.83 4.17 1.29
C ASN A 26 17.23 3.01 2.09
N LEU A 27 17.98 1.93 2.31
CA LEU A 27 17.50 0.80 3.09
C LEU A 27 17.22 1.20 4.55
N GLN A 28 18.07 2.03 5.16
CA GLN A 28 17.82 2.53 6.52
C GLN A 28 16.52 3.35 6.58
N LEU A 29 16.33 4.29 5.64
CA LEU A 29 15.11 5.08 5.53
C LEU A 29 13.88 4.19 5.27
N GLY A 30 14.04 3.16 4.44
CA GLY A 30 13.01 2.17 4.17
C GLY A 30 12.61 1.43 5.45
N CYS A 31 13.57 0.93 6.23
CA CYS A 31 13.29 0.25 7.49
C CYS A 31 12.50 1.14 8.47
N ASP A 32 12.96 2.38 8.66
CA ASP A 32 12.32 3.36 9.54
C ASP A 32 10.88 3.67 9.10
N GLU A 33 10.68 3.96 7.80
CA GLU A 33 9.38 4.34 7.28
C GLU A 33 8.39 3.16 7.22
N MET A 34 8.87 1.98 6.83
CA MET A 34 8.04 0.77 6.82
C MET A 34 7.63 0.38 8.25
N GLN A 35 8.51 0.57 9.24
CA GLN A 35 8.15 0.37 10.64
C GLN A 35 7.09 1.37 11.09
N ARG A 36 7.28 2.66 10.79
CA ARG A 36 6.31 3.70 11.13
C ARG A 36 4.92 3.37 10.58
N ILE A 37 4.82 2.99 9.31
CA ILE A 37 3.54 2.61 8.67
C ILE A 37 2.97 1.34 9.32
N THR A 38 3.83 0.36 9.61
CA THR A 38 3.38 -0.87 10.28
C THR A 38 2.77 -0.56 11.65
N ASP A 39 3.46 0.23 12.48
CA ASP A 39 3.06 0.53 13.84
C ASP A 39 1.86 1.51 13.90
N ASP A 40 1.83 2.53 13.05
CA ASP A 40 0.83 3.60 13.09
C ASP A 40 -0.45 3.26 12.31
N ILE A 41 -0.36 2.43 11.26
CA ILE A 41 -1.47 2.17 10.34
C ILE A 41 -1.88 0.70 10.37
N ILE A 42 -0.96 -0.23 10.09
CA ILE A 42 -1.30 -1.64 9.88
C ILE A 42 -1.70 -2.31 11.21
N VAL A 43 -0.91 -2.15 12.27
CA VAL A 43 -1.18 -2.77 13.58
C VAL A 43 -2.54 -2.33 14.14
N PRO A 44 -2.90 -1.03 14.19
CA PRO A 44 -4.20 -0.60 14.69
C PRO A 44 -5.38 -1.23 13.93
N VAL A 45 -5.29 -1.30 12.61
CA VAL A 45 -6.30 -1.92 11.74
C VAL A 45 -6.49 -3.41 12.11
N PHE A 46 -5.38 -4.15 12.23
CA PHE A 46 -5.42 -5.56 12.61
C PHE A 46 -5.92 -5.79 14.04
N VAL A 47 -5.58 -4.91 14.99
CA VAL A 47 -6.08 -4.94 16.37
C VAL A 47 -7.60 -4.73 16.41
N ARG A 48 -8.15 -3.83 15.58
CA ARG A 48 -9.61 -3.65 15.45
C ARG A 48 -10.29 -4.91 14.91
N ALA A 49 -9.78 -5.47 13.81
CA ALA A 49 -10.30 -6.70 13.24
C ALA A 49 -10.26 -7.88 14.24
N ALA A 50 -9.14 -8.04 14.96
CA ALA A 50 -8.98 -9.07 15.98
C ALA A 50 -10.00 -8.92 17.13
N LYS A 51 -10.32 -7.68 17.55
CA LYS A 51 -11.36 -7.43 18.56
C LYS A 51 -12.75 -7.84 18.06
N ALA A 52 -13.08 -7.60 16.79
CA ALA A 52 -14.36 -7.99 16.21
C ALA A 52 -14.51 -9.51 16.14
N LEU A 53 -13.48 -10.20 15.66
CA LEU A 53 -13.43 -11.66 15.56
C LEU A 53 -13.52 -12.37 16.94
N LYS A 54 -12.87 -11.82 17.96
CA LYS A 54 -12.96 -12.36 19.33
C LYS A 54 -14.39 -12.33 19.89
N ARG A 55 -15.25 -11.40 19.46
CA ARG A 55 -16.66 -11.33 19.90
C ARG A 55 -17.52 -12.46 19.36
N VAL A 56 -17.08 -13.11 18.29
CA VAL A 56 -17.77 -14.24 17.64
C VAL A 56 -17.02 -15.56 17.87
N ASN A 57 -16.26 -15.64 18.97
CA ASN A 57 -15.52 -16.83 19.42
C ASN A 57 -14.51 -17.38 18.39
N GLN A 58 -13.99 -16.55 17.49
CA GLN A 58 -12.87 -16.95 16.64
C GLN A 58 -11.55 -16.83 17.43
N HIS A 59 -10.67 -17.82 17.27
CA HIS A 59 -9.31 -17.71 17.75
C HIS A 59 -8.54 -16.80 16.79
N VAL A 60 -7.93 -15.74 17.34
CA VAL A 60 -7.15 -14.78 16.58
C VAL A 60 -5.77 -14.64 17.20
N GLU A 61 -4.75 -14.83 16.37
CA GLU A 61 -3.35 -14.62 16.70
C GLU A 61 -2.78 -13.53 15.78
N VAL A 62 -2.37 -12.40 16.35
CA VAL A 62 -1.67 -11.34 15.63
C VAL A 62 -0.19 -11.44 15.99
N VAL A 63 0.66 -11.59 14.98
CA VAL A 63 2.11 -11.75 15.07
C VAL A 63 2.76 -10.59 14.34
N LEU A 64 3.68 -9.90 15.00
CA LEU A 64 4.53 -8.90 14.36
C LEU A 64 5.63 -9.61 13.56
N MET A 65 5.94 -9.08 12.39
CA MET A 65 6.92 -9.64 11.48
C MET A 65 8.15 -8.75 11.50
N ASP A 66 9.16 -9.18 12.24
CA ASP A 66 10.39 -8.41 12.43
C ASP A 66 11.42 -8.76 11.35
N CYS A 67 12.18 -7.75 10.91
CA CYS A 67 13.35 -7.88 10.05
C CYS A 67 14.57 -7.29 10.76
N GLU A 68 15.65 -8.08 10.85
CA GLU A 68 16.93 -7.56 11.34
C GLU A 68 17.63 -6.83 10.19
N SER A 69 17.86 -5.54 10.39
CA SER A 69 18.55 -4.71 9.39
C SER A 69 20.01 -5.16 9.24
N PRO A 70 20.47 -5.41 8.01
CA PRO A 70 21.85 -5.80 7.76
C PRO A 70 22.85 -4.65 7.97
N ILE A 71 22.37 -3.42 8.22
CA ILE A 71 23.20 -2.22 8.36
C ILE A 71 23.64 -2.00 9.80
N ASP A 72 22.69 -2.06 10.72
CA ASP A 72 22.86 -1.67 12.13
C ASP A 72 22.52 -2.81 13.11
N GLY A 73 21.96 -3.93 12.63
CA GLY A 73 21.53 -5.06 13.47
C GLY A 73 20.27 -4.77 14.29
N THR A 74 19.57 -3.67 14.00
CA THR A 74 18.32 -3.33 14.68
C THR A 74 17.19 -4.19 14.10
N LEU A 75 16.30 -4.67 14.98
CA LEU A 75 15.07 -5.35 14.59
C LEU A 75 13.98 -4.31 14.33
N TYR A 76 13.51 -4.26 13.09
CA TYR A 76 12.39 -3.40 12.66
C TYR A 76 11.13 -4.24 12.50
N ASN A 77 10.01 -3.77 13.06
CA ASN A 77 8.71 -4.38 12.80
C ASN A 77 8.23 -3.96 11.41
N VAL A 78 8.34 -4.86 10.43
CA VAL A 78 8.04 -4.56 9.02
C VAL A 78 6.78 -5.26 8.54
N GLY A 79 5.94 -5.75 9.45
CA GLY A 79 4.68 -6.31 9.03
C GLY A 79 3.86 -6.95 10.13
N VAL A 80 2.69 -7.41 9.73
CA VAL A 80 1.75 -8.08 10.62
C VAL A 80 1.21 -9.31 9.92
N ARG A 81 1.13 -10.42 10.67
CA ARG A 81 0.42 -11.61 10.27
C ARG A 81 -0.68 -11.91 11.27
N CYS A 82 -1.90 -12.06 10.76
CA CYS A 82 -3.05 -12.53 11.52
C CYS A 82 -3.37 -13.98 11.13
N ARG A 83 -3.54 -14.85 12.12
CA ARG A 83 -4.16 -16.17 11.94
C ARG A 83 -5.55 -16.16 12.55
N ILE A 84 -6.54 -16.60 11.78
CA ILE A 84 -7.95 -16.57 12.15
C ILE A 84 -8.57 -17.94 11.88
N GLY A 85 -9.14 -18.56 12.91
CA GLY A 85 -9.81 -19.86 12.78
C GLY A 85 -10.38 -20.36 14.11
N GLN A 86 -10.95 -21.55 14.10
CA GLN A 86 -11.42 -22.22 15.34
C GLN A 86 -10.27 -22.91 16.09
N ASP A 87 -9.26 -23.37 15.35
CA ASP A 87 -8.05 -23.95 15.88
C ASP A 87 -6.81 -23.38 15.15
N LYS A 88 -5.61 -23.66 15.66
CA LYS A 88 -4.36 -23.13 15.11
C LYS A 88 -3.91 -23.82 13.82
N GLU A 89 -4.40 -25.04 13.57
CA GLU A 89 -3.95 -25.88 12.44
C GLU A 89 -4.78 -25.62 11.17
N ASN A 90 -6.04 -25.20 11.34
CA ASN A 90 -7.01 -24.91 10.30
C ASN A 90 -7.41 -23.42 10.32
N ALA A 91 -6.42 -22.53 10.22
CA ALA A 91 -6.64 -21.09 10.26
C ALA A 91 -6.34 -20.44 8.92
N HIS A 92 -7.23 -19.55 8.49
CA HIS A 92 -6.89 -18.60 7.45
C HIS A 92 -5.79 -17.66 7.95
N ARG A 93 -4.98 -17.14 7.02
CA ARG A 93 -3.96 -16.14 7.35
C ARG A 93 -4.08 -14.92 6.49
N ILE A 94 -3.86 -13.76 7.09
CA ILE A 94 -3.71 -12.47 6.42
C ILE A 94 -2.36 -11.92 6.82
N SER A 95 -1.51 -11.61 5.86
CA SER A 95 -0.20 -11.01 6.12
C SER A 95 -0.07 -9.70 5.37
N ILE A 96 0.47 -8.67 6.01
CA ILE A 96 1.01 -7.48 5.35
C ILE A 96 2.48 -7.42 5.73
N ILE A 97 3.37 -7.53 4.75
CA ILE A 97 4.82 -7.57 4.97
C ILE A 97 5.47 -6.54 4.06
N ALA A 98 6.31 -5.69 4.63
CA ALA A 98 7.05 -4.68 3.91
C ALA A 98 8.33 -5.24 3.29
N ASP A 99 8.73 -4.63 2.18
CA ASP A 99 10.05 -4.72 1.59
C ASP A 99 10.72 -3.34 1.74
N PRO A 100 11.59 -3.16 2.75
CA PRO A 100 12.27 -1.89 2.98
C PRO A 100 13.18 -1.42 1.83
N SER A 101 13.71 -2.34 1.02
CA SER A 101 14.54 -1.97 -0.14
C SER A 101 13.73 -1.32 -1.26
N GLU A 102 12.52 -1.82 -1.48
CA GLU A 102 11.64 -1.39 -2.57
C GLU A 102 10.58 -0.38 -2.13
N PHE A 103 10.48 -0.09 -0.82
CA PHE A 103 9.45 0.77 -0.24
C PHE A 103 8.02 0.31 -0.56
N ASP A 104 7.82 -1.00 -0.59
CA ASP A 104 6.56 -1.64 -0.93
C ASP A 104 6.05 -2.51 0.21
N PHE A 105 4.76 -2.80 0.20
CA PHE A 105 4.12 -3.75 1.08
C PHE A 105 3.36 -4.79 0.27
N THR A 106 3.45 -6.04 0.72
CA THR A 106 2.68 -7.16 0.17
C THR A 106 1.56 -7.53 1.14
N TYR A 107 0.31 -7.37 0.70
CA TYR A 107 -0.86 -7.97 1.33
C TYR A 107 -1.12 -9.35 0.72
N GLU A 108 -1.21 -10.38 1.58
CA GLU A 108 -1.44 -11.76 1.17
C GLU A 108 -2.48 -12.42 2.09
N THR A 109 -3.43 -13.12 1.48
CA THR A 109 -4.37 -13.99 2.20
C THR A 109 -4.14 -15.44 1.80
N THR A 110 -4.17 -16.34 2.77
CA THR A 110 -4.07 -17.78 2.54
C THR A 110 -5.22 -18.49 3.25
N ASP A 111 -5.66 -19.58 2.63
CA ASP A 111 -6.66 -20.48 3.21
C ASP A 111 -6.01 -21.40 4.28
N PRO A 112 -6.80 -22.25 4.95
CA PRO A 112 -6.28 -23.21 5.93
C PRO A 112 -5.32 -24.25 5.33
N SER A 113 -5.39 -24.54 4.02
CA SER A 113 -4.46 -25.44 3.34
C SER A 113 -3.11 -24.78 3.06
N GLY A 114 -3.06 -23.44 3.12
CA GLY A 114 -1.91 -22.62 2.83
C GLY A 114 -1.81 -22.17 1.38
N GLU A 115 -2.85 -22.38 0.58
CA GLU A 115 -2.95 -21.82 -0.76
C GLU A 115 -3.22 -20.32 -0.68
N VAL A 116 -2.54 -19.54 -1.53
CA VAL A 116 -2.71 -18.09 -1.63
C VAL A 116 -4.03 -17.78 -2.34
N GLU A 117 -4.97 -17.15 -1.64
CA GLU A 117 -6.26 -16.76 -2.20
C GLU A 117 -6.21 -15.38 -2.89
N ALA A 118 -5.41 -14.46 -2.33
CA ALA A 118 -5.20 -13.14 -2.89
C ALA A 118 -3.83 -12.60 -2.49
N LYS A 119 -3.16 -11.91 -3.42
CA LYS A 119 -1.87 -11.25 -3.22
C LYS A 119 -1.85 -9.91 -3.95
N HIS A 120 -1.56 -8.84 -3.22
CA HIS A 120 -1.49 -7.48 -3.75
C HIS A 120 -0.23 -6.80 -3.23
N VAL A 121 0.48 -6.11 -4.11
CA VAL A 121 1.63 -5.28 -3.77
C VAL A 121 1.21 -3.83 -3.96
N PHE A 122 1.53 -2.99 -2.99
CA PHE A 122 1.26 -1.56 -3.02
C PHE A 122 2.46 -0.81 -2.47
N SER A 123 2.70 0.38 -3.00
CA SER A 123 3.78 1.22 -2.49
C SER A 123 3.42 1.84 -1.15
N TYR A 124 4.43 2.17 -0.34
CA TYR A 124 4.24 2.65 1.03
C TYR A 124 3.27 3.84 1.17
N HIS A 125 3.22 4.72 0.17
CA HIS A 125 2.35 5.90 0.15
C HIS A 125 0.88 5.57 -0.19
N GLU A 126 0.61 4.36 -0.66
CA GLU A 126 -0.74 3.86 -0.91
C GLU A 126 -1.33 3.16 0.33
N VAL A 127 -0.53 2.96 1.38
CA VAL A 127 -0.96 2.32 2.63
C VAL A 127 -1.79 3.27 3.46
N ILE A 128 -3.08 3.32 3.17
CA ILE A 128 -4.05 4.11 3.92
C ILE A 128 -4.99 3.21 4.74
N PRO A 129 -5.33 3.60 5.99
CA PRO A 129 -6.16 2.79 6.88
C PRO A 129 -7.43 2.27 6.21
N TYR A 130 -8.19 3.14 5.54
CA TYR A 130 -9.45 2.78 4.91
C TYR A 130 -9.32 1.66 3.85
N GLN A 131 -8.27 1.69 3.03
CA GLN A 131 -8.07 0.64 2.01
C GLN A 131 -7.76 -0.72 2.64
N LEU A 132 -7.00 -0.73 3.74
CA LEU A 132 -6.71 -1.94 4.49
C LEU A 132 -7.97 -2.48 5.17
N GLU A 133 -8.75 -1.60 5.79
CA GLU A 133 -9.99 -1.98 6.44
C GLU A 133 -11.04 -2.51 5.47
N THR A 134 -11.15 -1.91 4.28
CA THR A 134 -12.06 -2.39 3.23
C THR A 134 -11.69 -3.81 2.79
N ARG A 135 -10.39 -4.07 2.55
CA ARG A 135 -9.90 -5.42 2.20
C ARG A 135 -10.13 -6.43 3.31
N LEU A 136 -9.92 -6.02 4.56
CA LEU A 136 -10.23 -6.86 5.71
C LEU A 136 -11.73 -7.11 5.83
N GLU A 137 -12.58 -6.12 5.60
CA GLU A 137 -14.03 -6.28 5.64
C GLU A 137 -14.51 -7.27 4.57
N GLU A 138 -14.01 -7.17 3.34
CA GLU A 138 -14.30 -8.12 2.26
C GLU A 138 -13.88 -9.55 2.63
N PHE A 139 -12.65 -9.70 3.15
CA PHE A 139 -12.14 -10.99 3.60
C PHE A 139 -13.00 -11.56 4.75
N LEU A 140 -13.30 -10.76 5.76
CA LEU A 140 -14.09 -11.18 6.93
C LEU A 140 -15.52 -11.53 6.54
N LYS A 141 -16.16 -10.77 5.64
CA LYS A 141 -17.49 -11.12 5.11
C LYS A 141 -17.51 -12.45 4.37
N LYS A 142 -16.45 -12.75 3.60
CA LYS A 142 -16.33 -13.99 2.84
C LYS A 142 -16.13 -15.21 3.74
N HIS A 143 -15.25 -15.13 4.73
CA HIS A 143 -14.80 -16.29 5.51
C HIS A 143 -15.43 -16.40 6.90
N PHE A 144 -15.87 -15.27 7.47
CA PHE A 144 -16.39 -15.16 8.82
C PHE A 144 -17.66 -14.29 8.85
N PRO A 145 -18.73 -14.66 8.13
CA PRO A 145 -19.89 -13.79 7.87
C PRO A 145 -20.65 -13.35 9.14
N ASP A 146 -20.51 -14.09 10.24
CA ASP A 146 -21.09 -13.72 11.54
C ASP A 146 -20.35 -12.56 12.23
N THR A 147 -19.16 -12.20 11.72
CA THR A 147 -18.36 -11.09 12.27
C THR A 147 -18.99 -9.77 11.89
N ASN A 148 -19.53 -9.05 12.88
CA ASN A 148 -19.95 -7.66 12.69
C ASN A 148 -18.72 -6.73 12.68
N TYR A 149 -17.99 -6.74 11.57
CA TYR A 149 -16.90 -5.84 11.26
C TYR A 149 -17.32 -4.92 10.12
N ALA A 150 -17.12 -3.62 10.32
CA ALA A 150 -17.33 -2.60 9.30
C ALA A 150 -16.10 -1.69 9.32
N ALA A 151 -15.57 -1.34 8.15
CA ALA A 151 -14.51 -0.37 8.03
C ALA A 151 -14.94 0.98 8.63
N GLU A 152 -14.11 1.56 9.49
CA GLU A 152 -14.30 2.91 10.02
C GLU A 152 -13.75 3.90 9.01
N ILE A 153 -14.66 4.46 8.21
CA ILE A 153 -14.29 5.51 7.26
C ILE A 153 -14.17 6.83 8.00
N ASP A 154 -12.94 7.32 8.18
CA ASP A 154 -12.68 8.67 8.65
C ASP A 154 -13.23 9.70 7.65
N GLU A 155 -13.56 10.91 8.10
CA GLU A 155 -14.31 11.88 7.29
C GLU A 155 -13.57 12.25 5.99
N ILE A 156 -12.24 12.33 6.04
CA ILE A 156 -11.36 12.60 4.89
C ILE A 156 -11.35 11.44 3.90
N ASP A 157 -11.23 10.20 4.37
CA ASP A 157 -11.27 8.99 3.53
C ASP A 157 -12.66 8.81 2.90
N ARG A 158 -13.71 9.25 3.60
CA ARG A 158 -15.09 9.24 3.12
C ARG A 158 -15.30 10.26 2.01
N MET A 159 -14.65 11.42 2.11
CA MET A 159 -14.63 12.42 1.04
C MET A 159 -13.90 11.88 -0.20
N THR A 160 -12.71 11.31 -0.05
CA THR A 160 -11.94 10.79 -1.21
C THR A 160 -12.59 9.56 -1.84
N ALA A 161 -13.14 8.63 -1.05
CA ALA A 161 -13.87 7.46 -1.54
C ALA A 161 -15.20 7.80 -2.25
N SER A 162 -15.72 9.02 -2.08
CA SER A 162 -16.95 9.46 -2.75
C SER A 162 -16.74 9.82 -4.23
N TYR A 163 -15.49 10.08 -4.63
CA TYR A 163 -15.15 10.49 -5.97
C TYR A 163 -14.84 9.28 -6.86
N GLU A 164 -15.37 9.30 -8.08
CA GLU A 164 -15.25 8.17 -9.01
C GLU A 164 -14.40 8.50 -10.25
N PRO A 165 -13.55 7.57 -10.71
CA PRO A 165 -12.82 7.74 -11.96
C PRO A 165 -13.75 7.68 -13.19
N PRO A 166 -13.34 8.24 -14.34
CA PRO A 166 -12.09 8.97 -14.55
C PRO A 166 -12.11 10.39 -13.95
N PHE A 167 -10.95 10.81 -13.45
CA PHE A 167 -10.70 12.16 -12.95
C PHE A 167 -10.19 13.03 -14.10
N ARG A 168 -10.78 14.20 -14.27
CA ARG A 168 -10.41 15.19 -15.29
C ARG A 168 -9.77 16.39 -14.62
N VAL A 169 -8.64 16.83 -15.17
CA VAL A 169 -8.02 18.10 -14.79
C VAL A 169 -8.46 19.15 -15.79
N GLN A 170 -9.02 20.24 -15.30
CA GLN A 170 -9.54 21.36 -16.08
C GLN A 170 -8.70 22.62 -15.86
N TYR A 171 -8.60 23.44 -16.90
CA TYR A 171 -8.04 24.78 -16.82
C TYR A 171 -9.07 25.81 -17.29
N ASP A 172 -9.26 26.85 -16.47
CA ASP A 172 -10.12 27.99 -16.77
C ASP A 172 -9.29 29.17 -17.31
N GLU A 173 -9.39 29.39 -18.62
CA GLU A 173 -8.84 30.57 -19.27
C GLU A 173 -9.93 31.65 -19.44
N GLU A 174 -10.11 32.47 -18.39
CA GLU A 174 -10.98 33.65 -18.41
C GLU A 174 -12.46 33.34 -18.70
N GLY A 175 -12.98 32.26 -18.11
CA GLY A 175 -14.33 31.76 -18.26
C GLY A 175 -14.46 30.64 -19.29
N ASN A 176 -13.38 30.28 -19.99
CA ASN A 176 -13.35 29.13 -20.90
C ASN A 176 -12.69 27.93 -20.22
N VAL A 177 -13.52 27.02 -19.72
CA VAL A 177 -13.07 25.80 -19.06
C VAL A 177 -12.81 24.70 -20.10
N SER A 178 -11.62 24.11 -20.05
CA SER A 178 -11.22 23.00 -20.94
C SER A 178 -10.57 21.87 -20.16
N ASP A 179 -10.84 20.63 -20.58
CA ASP A 179 -10.18 19.43 -20.04
C ASP A 179 -8.74 19.35 -20.61
N VAL A 180 -7.74 19.42 -19.73
CA VAL A 180 -6.32 19.36 -20.11
C VAL A 180 -5.72 17.96 -19.93
N ALA A 181 -6.29 17.15 -19.05
CA ALA A 181 -5.88 15.77 -18.84
C ALA A 181 -7.01 14.93 -18.22
N SER A 182 -6.90 13.60 -18.33
CA SER A 182 -7.74 12.66 -17.61
C SER A 182 -6.95 11.44 -17.14
N THR A 183 -7.31 10.88 -15.98
CA THR A 183 -6.65 9.71 -15.38
C THR A 183 -7.67 8.84 -14.62
N ALA A 184 -7.32 7.58 -14.37
CA ALA A 184 -8.10 6.65 -13.57
C ALA A 184 -7.89 6.80 -12.05
N THR A 185 -6.93 7.60 -11.57
CA THR A 185 -6.64 7.72 -10.12
C THR A 185 -6.60 9.17 -9.64
N ILE A 186 -7.08 9.41 -8.41
CA ILE A 186 -7.05 10.75 -7.78
C ILE A 186 -5.61 11.23 -7.61
N ALA A 187 -4.70 10.33 -7.22
CA ALA A 187 -3.30 10.66 -6.98
C ALA A 187 -2.62 11.21 -8.25
N GLU A 188 -2.84 10.56 -9.40
CA GLU A 188 -2.35 11.07 -10.67
C GLU A 188 -3.01 12.41 -11.04
N ALA A 189 -4.31 12.56 -10.77
CA ALA A 189 -5.03 13.79 -11.09
C ALA A 189 -4.47 14.97 -10.29
N ILE A 190 -4.18 14.78 -9.01
CA ILE A 190 -3.55 15.79 -8.13
C ILE A 190 -2.15 16.14 -8.65
N LYS A 191 -1.34 15.13 -9.01
CA LYS A 191 0.00 15.35 -9.56
C LYS A 191 -0.03 16.13 -10.88
N MET A 192 -0.95 15.78 -11.77
CA MET A 192 -1.18 16.51 -13.02
C MET A 192 -1.65 17.94 -12.74
N GLY A 193 -2.64 18.12 -11.85
CA GLY A 193 -3.15 19.43 -11.45
C GLY A 193 -2.07 20.36 -10.90
N SER A 194 -1.22 19.86 -10.00
CA SER A 194 -0.07 20.61 -9.46
C SER A 194 0.93 20.98 -10.55
N THR A 195 1.21 20.05 -11.48
CA THR A 195 2.10 20.32 -12.63
C THR A 195 1.53 21.42 -13.52
N PHE A 196 0.24 21.36 -13.87
CA PHE A 196 -0.41 22.38 -14.68
C PHE A 196 -0.52 23.72 -13.96
N ALA A 197 -0.82 23.74 -12.66
CA ALA A 197 -0.85 24.96 -11.87
C ALA A 197 0.50 25.69 -11.89
N HIS A 198 1.61 24.94 -11.79
CA HIS A 198 2.95 25.49 -11.94
C HIS A 198 3.23 26.00 -13.37
N MET A 199 2.83 25.24 -14.40
CA MET A 199 3.02 25.63 -15.80
C MET A 199 2.26 26.91 -16.17
N PHE A 200 1.00 27.03 -15.74
CA PHE A 200 0.12 28.17 -16.02
C PHE A 200 0.26 29.30 -15.00
N LYS A 201 1.07 29.12 -13.95
CA LYS A 201 1.30 30.08 -12.85
C LYS A 201 0.02 30.56 -12.18
N SER A 202 -1.00 29.70 -12.11
CA SER A 202 -2.31 30.06 -11.57
C SER A 202 -3.01 28.82 -11.02
N GLU A 203 -2.84 28.58 -9.72
CA GLU A 203 -3.50 27.48 -9.00
C GLU A 203 -5.02 27.61 -9.02
N SER A 204 -5.56 28.83 -8.85
CA SER A 204 -7.00 29.09 -8.80
C SER A 204 -7.75 28.84 -10.11
N LYS A 205 -7.03 28.57 -11.21
CA LYS A 205 -7.59 28.29 -12.53
C LYS A 205 -7.59 26.80 -12.86
N ILE A 206 -7.05 25.96 -11.97
CA ILE A 206 -7.05 24.51 -12.14
C ILE A 206 -8.15 23.93 -11.29
N SER A 207 -8.93 23.01 -11.86
CA SER A 207 -9.91 22.24 -11.12
C SER A 207 -9.79 20.77 -11.43
N ILE A 208 -9.94 19.92 -10.42
CA ILE A 208 -9.98 18.46 -10.58
C ILE A 208 -11.42 18.00 -10.38
N ILE A 209 -11.95 17.27 -11.35
CA ILE A 209 -13.36 16.83 -11.35
C ILE A 209 -13.42 15.31 -11.51
N ASP A 210 -14.31 14.67 -10.76
CA ASP A 210 -14.59 13.24 -10.92
C ASP A 210 -15.55 12.94 -12.10
N ASN A 211 -15.86 11.67 -12.30
CA ASN A 211 -16.78 11.23 -13.35
C ASN A 211 -18.23 11.75 -13.16
N LYS A 212 -18.63 12.01 -11.92
CA LYS A 212 -19.96 12.53 -11.56
C LYS A 212 -20.07 14.05 -11.70
N GLY A 213 -18.98 14.76 -11.96
CA GLY A 213 -18.95 16.21 -12.03
C GLY A 213 -18.68 16.89 -10.69
N SER A 214 -18.28 16.14 -9.67
CA SER A 214 -17.90 16.64 -8.36
C SER A 214 -16.51 17.26 -8.41
N VAL A 215 -16.35 18.50 -7.94
CA VAL A 215 -15.05 19.19 -7.87
C VAL A 215 -14.32 18.75 -6.61
N LEU A 216 -13.08 18.28 -6.77
CA LEU A 216 -12.19 17.87 -5.67
C LEU A 216 -11.44 19.07 -5.09
N CYS A 217 -10.86 19.88 -5.97
CA CYS A 217 -10.13 21.11 -5.66
C CYS A 217 -10.02 21.99 -6.91
#